data_AF-A0A9P7CBC0-F1
#
_entry.id   AF-A0A9P7CBC0-F1
#
_cell.length_a   1.000
_cell.length_b   1.000
_cell.length_c   1.000
_cell.angle_alpha   90.00
_cell.angle_beta   90.00
_cell.angle_gamma   90.00
#
_symmetry.space_group_name_H-M   'P 1'
#
loop_
_entity.id
_entity.type
_entity.pdbx_description
1 polymer ?
#
loop_
_entity_poly.entity_id
_entity_poly.type
_entity_poly.pdbx_seq_one_letter_code
_entity_poly.pdbx_strand_id
1 'polypeptide(L)'
;MKFILLLLVMIVPVIAYLPTKNSIRKIKLKTRSSLQKRQDFPIRRLKQTGYLHGSGYYGEVAVGEPPQTFHVVFDTGSSEFWVVSNHCLSCKRGHRYNSRLSKTYWESKESVRFRYGTGAIAAYRGQDTVMVANMTLKNYPVSSAYELSDVFDSLPIDGILGLGQDSGRSGSPPFLESLYEQKRIRQRIFGMYLQPFGGEIDFGGIDLNRFEGSIGYVPMLESSKYFVVQMKEAYLGAIPLNMSRHLMIDTGSTLMVLPQNDIQAIHRSLDSSITFLNGTFYIPCELKGKLSDIILDVHHHSLSISSNDYILFPHETFTDLCLSGLSSHGRADQWILGDIFLKNYYTIFDLENTRLGMAQRLTYRRRCSYNTRSNRVKAVKTPGGNLVYHYQKKPVKAPRCGDCGEALAGIKALRPREFATVSKTKKTVSRAYGGSRCAHCVRNRIVRAFLIEEQKIVKRVLKGQ
;
A
#
# COMPACT_ATOMS: atom_id res chain seq x y z
N MET A 1 12.85 -58.52 52.88
CA MET A 1 11.64 -58.50 53.74
C MET A 1 11.43 -57.07 54.24
N LYS A 2 10.27 -56.48 53.86
CA LYS A 2 9.52 -55.37 54.49
C LYS A 2 10.22 -53.99 54.61
N PHE A 3 9.92 -53.00 53.76
CA PHE A 3 8.71 -52.16 53.59
C PHE A 3 8.80 -50.81 54.35
N ILE A 4 8.93 -49.68 53.61
CA ILE A 4 7.98 -48.52 53.52
C ILE A 4 8.09 -47.51 54.72
N LEU A 5 8.17 -46.17 54.61
CA LEU A 5 7.52 -45.15 53.75
C LEU A 5 8.29 -43.79 53.80
N LEU A 6 8.13 -43.02 52.72
CA LEU A 6 8.26 -41.56 52.42
C LEU A 6 8.15 -40.56 53.61
N LEU A 7 8.61 -39.29 53.60
CA LEU A 7 9.02 -38.31 52.57
C LEU A 7 9.69 -37.09 53.26
N LEU A 8 10.48 -36.35 52.48
CA LEU A 8 10.83 -34.91 52.58
C LEU A 8 11.88 -34.47 53.60
N VAL A 9 13.11 -34.43 53.08
CA VAL A 9 14.28 -33.78 53.66
C VAL A 9 14.88 -32.85 52.60
N MET A 10 15.34 -31.70 53.08
CA MET A 10 16.40 -30.84 52.53
C MET A 10 16.09 -29.76 51.49
N ILE A 11 15.91 -28.56 52.05
CA ILE A 11 16.58 -27.31 51.65
C ILE A 11 18.10 -27.47 51.83
N VAL A 12 18.92 -27.26 50.80
CA VAL A 12 20.38 -26.93 50.84
C VAL A 12 20.76 -26.21 49.52
N PRO A 13 21.74 -25.27 49.51
CA PRO A 13 21.66 -24.01 48.79
C PRO A 13 22.42 -23.95 47.45
N VAL A 14 22.07 -22.90 46.71
CA VAL A 14 22.64 -22.43 45.45
C VAL A 14 24.14 -22.15 45.58
N ILE A 15 24.96 -22.93 44.87
CA ILE A 15 26.34 -22.56 44.50
C ILE A 15 26.49 -22.67 42.98
N ALA A 16 26.86 -21.53 42.40
CA ALA A 16 27.50 -21.28 41.12
C ALA A 16 27.58 -22.43 40.08
N TYR A 17 26.85 -22.25 38.98
CA TYR A 17 27.28 -22.74 37.67
C TYR A 17 27.34 -21.54 36.70
N LEU A 18 28.56 -21.13 36.38
CA LEU A 18 28.85 -20.16 35.32
C LEU A 18 28.48 -20.79 33.97
N PRO A 19 27.66 -20.14 33.13
CA PRO A 19 27.40 -20.64 31.79
C PRO A 19 28.61 -20.41 30.90
N THR A 20 29.05 -21.48 30.26
CA THR A 20 30.07 -21.51 29.21
C THR A 20 29.74 -20.54 28.09
N LYS A 21 30.77 -19.90 27.54
CA LYS A 21 30.73 -18.96 26.41
C LYS A 21 30.08 -19.59 25.18
N ASN A 22 28.76 -19.52 25.08
CA ASN A 22 28.08 -19.67 23.81
C ASN A 22 28.33 -18.41 22.98
N SER A 23 29.09 -18.58 21.91
CA SER A 23 29.33 -17.59 20.87
C SER A 23 27.99 -17.03 20.38
N ILE A 24 27.65 -15.83 20.87
CA ILE A 24 26.61 -14.99 20.29
C ILE A 24 27.02 -14.73 18.84
N ARG A 25 26.47 -15.49 17.89
CA ARG A 25 26.44 -15.07 16.49
C ARG A 25 25.62 -13.78 16.46
N LYS A 26 26.29 -12.63 16.51
CA LYS A 26 25.68 -11.33 16.22
C LYS A 26 24.99 -11.47 14.88
N ILE A 27 23.66 -11.53 14.88
CA ILE A 27 22.84 -11.40 13.68
C ILE A 27 23.15 -9.98 13.15
N LYS A 28 24.02 -9.90 12.14
CA LYS A 28 24.34 -8.62 11.50
C LYS A 28 23.05 -8.08 10.88
N LEU A 29 22.49 -7.04 11.48
CA LEU A 29 21.46 -6.19 10.89
C LEU A 29 21.95 -5.76 9.50
N LYS A 30 21.27 -6.23 8.45
CA LYS A 30 21.67 -5.96 7.07
C LYS A 30 21.41 -4.49 6.75
N THR A 31 22.49 -3.72 6.58
CA THR A 31 22.43 -2.34 6.10
C THR A 31 21.76 -2.25 4.72
N ARG A 32 21.12 -1.11 4.41
CA ARG A 32 20.45 -0.81 3.12
C ARG A 32 21.31 -1.11 1.89
N SER A 33 22.64 -0.91 2.00
CA SER A 33 23.61 -1.21 0.94
C SER A 33 23.78 -2.72 0.66
N SER A 34 23.62 -3.58 1.67
CA SER A 34 23.69 -5.04 1.51
C SER A 34 22.43 -5.66 0.90
N LEU A 35 21.27 -5.01 1.07
CA LEU A 35 20.01 -5.38 0.40
C LEU A 35 20.03 -4.94 -1.08
N GLN A 36 20.59 -3.76 -1.38
CA GLN A 36 20.74 -3.28 -2.76
C GLN A 36 21.69 -4.16 -3.61
N LYS A 37 22.79 -4.66 -3.02
CA LYS A 37 23.75 -5.53 -3.73
C LYS A 37 23.19 -6.89 -4.19
N ARG A 38 21.99 -7.30 -3.75
CA ARG A 38 21.33 -8.53 -4.21
C ARG A 38 20.33 -8.30 -5.36
N GLN A 39 20.12 -7.05 -5.79
CA GLN A 39 19.16 -6.69 -6.85
C GLN A 39 19.80 -6.56 -8.23
N ASP A 40 20.58 -7.56 -8.66
CA ASP A 40 21.14 -7.61 -10.03
C ASP A 40 20.08 -7.90 -11.11
N PHE A 41 18.80 -8.03 -10.73
CA PHE A 41 17.67 -8.17 -11.64
C PHE A 41 16.63 -7.09 -11.37
N PRO A 42 16.02 -6.49 -12.41
CA PRO A 42 15.01 -5.46 -12.24
C PRO A 42 13.76 -6.07 -11.60
N ILE A 43 13.31 -5.44 -10.52
CA ILE A 43 12.02 -5.71 -9.89
C ILE A 43 10.91 -5.51 -10.92
N ARG A 44 9.98 -6.46 -11.01
CA ARG A 44 8.85 -6.43 -11.94
C ARG A 44 7.66 -5.81 -11.24
N ARG A 45 7.48 -4.51 -11.44
CA ARG A 45 6.45 -3.73 -10.75
C ARG A 45 5.11 -3.79 -11.45
N LEU A 46 4.10 -4.21 -10.71
CA LEU A 46 2.69 -4.08 -11.07
C LEU A 46 2.08 -2.91 -10.29
N LYS A 47 1.49 -1.95 -11.00
CA LYS A 47 0.71 -0.90 -10.35
C LYS A 47 -0.66 -1.43 -9.96
N GLN A 48 -1.11 -1.07 -8.76
CA GLN A 48 -2.44 -1.36 -8.25
C GLN A 48 -3.27 -0.08 -8.17
N THR A 49 -4.56 -0.19 -8.43
CA THR A 49 -5.57 0.86 -8.24
C THR A 49 -6.50 0.45 -7.12
N GLY A 50 -6.63 1.30 -6.10
CA GLY A 50 -7.56 1.08 -5.00
C GLY A 50 -8.95 1.55 -5.37
N TYR A 51 -9.96 0.70 -5.16
CA TYR A 51 -11.38 1.03 -5.32
C TYR A 51 -12.08 1.12 -3.95
N LEU A 52 -13.29 1.71 -3.92
CA LEU A 52 -14.08 1.89 -2.68
C LEU A 52 -13.25 2.45 -1.51
N HIS A 53 -12.48 3.52 -1.78
CA HIS A 53 -11.56 4.16 -0.82
C HIS A 53 -10.47 3.24 -0.24
N GLY A 54 -10.01 2.28 -1.04
CA GLY A 54 -8.94 1.34 -0.66
C GLY A 54 -9.48 0.21 0.19
N SER A 55 -10.71 -0.20 -0.11
CA SER A 55 -11.36 -1.40 0.41
C SER A 55 -11.12 -2.62 -0.49
N GLY A 56 -10.36 -2.44 -1.57
CA GLY A 56 -9.89 -3.49 -2.45
C GLY A 56 -8.98 -2.89 -3.53
N TYR A 57 -8.20 -3.75 -4.18
CA TYR A 57 -7.19 -3.35 -5.16
C TYR A 57 -7.25 -4.24 -6.39
N TYR A 58 -7.07 -3.65 -7.56
CA TYR A 58 -6.85 -4.40 -8.78
C TYR A 58 -5.61 -3.89 -9.53
N GLY A 59 -5.01 -4.79 -10.31
CA GLY A 59 -4.00 -4.49 -11.30
C GLY A 59 -4.45 -4.89 -12.70
N GLU A 60 -3.76 -4.41 -13.72
CA GLU A 60 -4.01 -4.79 -15.11
C GLU A 60 -3.26 -6.09 -15.46
N VAL A 61 -3.99 -7.03 -16.08
CA VAL A 61 -3.46 -8.26 -16.67
C VAL A 61 -4.03 -8.38 -18.07
N ALA A 62 -3.22 -8.80 -19.03
CA ALA A 62 -3.71 -9.15 -20.36
C ALA A 62 -3.65 -10.66 -20.62
N VAL A 63 -4.65 -11.19 -21.32
CA VAL A 63 -4.78 -12.62 -21.64
C VAL A 63 -4.93 -12.78 -23.15
N GLY A 64 -4.23 -13.76 -23.70
CA GLY A 64 -4.32 -14.18 -25.09
C GLY A 64 -3.43 -13.43 -26.09
N GLU A 65 -3.43 -13.92 -27.32
CA GLU A 65 -2.74 -13.32 -28.46
C GLU A 65 -3.70 -13.16 -29.66
N PRO A 66 -4.14 -11.94 -30.01
CA PRO A 66 -3.74 -10.65 -29.45
C PRO A 66 -4.20 -10.42 -27.99
N PRO A 67 -3.47 -9.57 -27.22
CA PRO A 67 -3.76 -9.34 -25.80
C PRO A 67 -5.13 -8.70 -25.56
N GLN A 68 -5.92 -9.27 -24.64
CA GLN A 68 -7.16 -8.69 -24.10
C GLN A 68 -6.92 -8.28 -22.64
N THR A 69 -7.18 -7.02 -22.25
CA THR A 69 -6.82 -6.49 -20.92
C THR A 69 -7.98 -6.55 -19.93
N PHE A 70 -7.67 -6.89 -18.68
CA PHE A 70 -8.61 -7.10 -17.58
C PHE A 70 -8.07 -6.46 -16.30
N HIS A 71 -8.98 -5.94 -15.47
CA HIS A 71 -8.69 -5.49 -14.11
C HIS A 71 -8.90 -6.64 -13.13
N VAL A 72 -7.87 -7.11 -12.46
CA VAL A 72 -7.97 -8.29 -11.58
C VAL A 72 -7.46 -8.02 -10.18
N VAL A 73 -8.14 -8.59 -9.19
CA VAL A 73 -7.65 -8.59 -7.80
C VAL A 73 -6.48 -9.57 -7.71
N PHE A 74 -5.41 -9.15 -7.06
CA PHE A 74 -4.27 -10.02 -6.76
C PHE A 74 -4.45 -10.52 -5.34
N ASP A 75 -4.83 -11.78 -5.21
CA ASP A 75 -5.42 -12.34 -3.99
C ASP A 75 -4.49 -13.38 -3.35
N THR A 76 -3.90 -13.08 -2.21
CA THR A 76 -3.05 -14.03 -1.47
C THR A 76 -3.85 -15.11 -0.72
N GLY A 77 -5.18 -14.98 -0.64
CA GLY A 77 -6.11 -15.94 -0.08
C GLY A 77 -6.61 -17.01 -1.07
N SER A 78 -6.24 -16.95 -2.34
CA SER A 78 -6.55 -17.97 -3.36
C SER A 78 -5.37 -18.22 -4.29
N SER A 79 -5.44 -19.29 -5.11
CA SER A 79 -4.36 -19.65 -6.05
C SER A 79 -4.82 -19.66 -7.52
N GLU A 80 -6.12 -19.56 -7.75
CA GLU A 80 -6.71 -19.67 -9.08
C GLU A 80 -6.70 -18.33 -9.83
N PHE A 81 -6.54 -18.40 -11.15
CA PHE A 81 -6.71 -17.25 -12.04
C PHE A 81 -7.97 -17.42 -12.89
N TRP A 82 -8.88 -16.45 -12.80
CA TRP A 82 -10.08 -16.39 -13.63
C TRP A 82 -10.37 -14.98 -14.12
N VAL A 83 -10.99 -14.90 -15.29
CA VAL A 83 -11.51 -13.66 -15.88
C VAL A 83 -12.93 -13.87 -16.37
N VAL A 84 -13.75 -12.81 -16.37
CA VAL A 84 -15.13 -12.85 -16.86
C VAL A 84 -15.14 -13.23 -18.34
N SER A 85 -15.92 -14.25 -18.70
CA SER A 85 -16.07 -14.74 -20.06
C SER A 85 -17.10 -13.93 -20.84
N ASN A 86 -16.95 -13.85 -22.16
CA ASN A 86 -18.02 -13.40 -23.05
C ASN A 86 -19.24 -14.33 -23.04
N HIS A 87 -19.08 -15.57 -22.58
CA HIS A 87 -20.18 -16.53 -22.37
C HIS A 87 -21.02 -16.22 -21.12
N CYS A 88 -20.59 -15.31 -20.25
CA CYS A 88 -21.43 -14.87 -19.14
C CYS A 88 -22.51 -13.89 -19.64
N LEU A 89 -23.72 -14.41 -19.87
CA LEU A 89 -24.84 -13.62 -20.39
C LEU A 89 -25.45 -12.69 -19.34
N SER A 90 -25.42 -13.09 -18.07
CA SER A 90 -25.99 -12.33 -16.94
C SER A 90 -25.06 -11.27 -16.34
N CYS A 91 -23.75 -11.32 -16.65
CA CYS A 91 -22.77 -10.35 -16.14
C CYS A 91 -23.03 -8.95 -16.70
N LYS A 92 -23.30 -7.96 -15.86
CA LYS A 92 -23.74 -6.63 -16.31
C LYS A 92 -22.59 -5.71 -16.69
N ARG A 93 -21.36 -6.02 -16.26
CA ARG A 93 -20.18 -5.14 -16.42
C ARG A 93 -18.91 -5.91 -16.79
N GLY A 94 -17.90 -5.16 -17.22
CA GLY A 94 -16.51 -5.63 -17.34
C GLY A 94 -16.03 -5.93 -18.75
N HIS A 95 -14.71 -5.95 -18.90
CA HIS A 95 -14.05 -6.50 -20.07
C HIS A 95 -14.28 -8.00 -20.07
N ARG A 96 -14.74 -8.56 -21.19
CA ARG A 96 -15.08 -9.98 -21.28
C ARG A 96 -14.07 -10.71 -22.16
N TYR A 97 -13.50 -11.78 -21.61
CA TYR A 97 -12.56 -12.63 -22.29
C TYR A 97 -13.25 -13.42 -23.39
N ASN A 98 -12.80 -13.19 -24.62
CA ASN A 98 -13.19 -13.94 -25.79
C ASN A 98 -12.06 -14.88 -26.19
N SER A 99 -12.16 -16.13 -25.75
CA SER A 99 -11.14 -17.15 -26.01
C SER A 99 -10.95 -17.46 -27.49
N ARG A 100 -11.99 -17.26 -28.32
CA ARG A 100 -11.92 -17.50 -29.78
C ARG A 100 -11.04 -16.50 -30.52
N LEU A 101 -10.80 -15.33 -29.93
CA LEU A 101 -9.91 -14.33 -30.53
C LEU A 101 -8.44 -14.61 -30.24
N SER A 102 -8.14 -15.43 -29.22
CA SER A 102 -6.77 -15.76 -28.85
C SER A 102 -6.26 -16.95 -29.65
N LYS A 103 -5.11 -16.78 -30.31
CA LYS A 103 -4.40 -17.83 -31.05
C LYS A 103 -3.67 -18.82 -30.15
N THR A 104 -3.43 -18.44 -28.90
CA THR A 104 -2.69 -19.21 -27.90
C THR A 104 -3.59 -19.91 -26.89
N TYR A 105 -4.90 -19.73 -27.00
CA TYR A 105 -5.85 -20.38 -26.11
C TYR A 105 -5.91 -21.89 -26.37
N TRP A 106 -5.82 -22.66 -25.29
CA TRP A 106 -6.07 -24.09 -25.27
C TRP A 106 -7.18 -24.40 -24.27
N GLU A 107 -8.20 -25.14 -24.72
CA GLU A 107 -9.36 -25.50 -23.90
C GLU A 107 -9.23 -26.93 -23.37
N SER A 108 -9.46 -27.12 -22.07
CA SER A 108 -9.49 -28.48 -21.47
C SER A 108 -10.88 -29.12 -21.49
N LYS A 109 -11.93 -28.38 -21.87
CA LYS A 109 -13.36 -28.75 -21.86
C LYS A 109 -13.91 -29.12 -20.48
N GLU A 110 -13.15 -28.88 -19.41
CA GLU A 110 -13.58 -29.11 -18.03
C GLU A 110 -14.21 -27.84 -17.44
N SER A 111 -15.32 -28.00 -16.72
CA SER A 111 -15.90 -26.93 -15.91
C SER A 111 -15.41 -27.01 -14.47
N VAL A 112 -15.20 -25.85 -13.84
CA VAL A 112 -14.88 -25.71 -12.43
C VAL A 112 -15.78 -24.73 -11.72
N ARG A 113 -15.92 -24.90 -10.41
CA ARG A 113 -16.59 -23.94 -9.54
C ARG A 113 -15.65 -23.51 -8.43
N PHE A 114 -15.41 -22.21 -8.31
CA PHE A 114 -14.65 -21.64 -7.19
C PHE A 114 -15.61 -20.99 -6.20
N ARG A 115 -15.35 -21.20 -4.90
CA ARG A 115 -16.13 -20.61 -3.78
C ARG A 115 -15.17 -19.83 -2.89
N TYR A 116 -15.37 -18.52 -2.85
CA TYR A 116 -14.72 -17.56 -1.97
C TYR A 116 -15.59 -17.32 -0.74
N GLY A 117 -15.06 -16.61 0.27
CA GLY A 117 -15.87 -16.21 1.43
C GLY A 117 -17.04 -15.31 1.06
N THR A 118 -16.90 -14.50 0.00
CA THR A 118 -17.89 -13.51 -0.44
C THR A 118 -18.87 -14.03 -1.48
N GLY A 119 -18.49 -15.01 -2.30
CA GLY A 119 -19.30 -15.46 -3.43
C GLY A 119 -18.67 -16.62 -4.18
N ALA A 120 -19.27 -17.01 -5.30
CA ALA A 120 -18.81 -18.13 -6.12
C ALA A 120 -18.84 -17.80 -7.61
N ILE A 121 -18.03 -18.51 -8.38
CA ILE A 121 -18.02 -18.45 -9.85
C ILE A 121 -18.03 -19.86 -10.44
N ALA A 122 -18.58 -20.03 -11.63
CA ALA A 122 -18.39 -21.21 -12.47
C ALA A 122 -17.69 -20.82 -13.78
N ALA A 123 -16.71 -21.63 -14.20
CA ALA A 123 -15.83 -21.30 -15.29
C ALA A 123 -15.40 -22.53 -16.10
N TYR A 124 -15.04 -22.31 -17.37
CA TYR A 124 -14.33 -23.29 -18.18
C TYR A 124 -12.83 -23.19 -17.93
N ARG A 125 -12.16 -24.33 -17.73
CA ARG A 125 -10.71 -24.40 -17.64
C ARG A 125 -10.07 -24.30 -19.03
N GLY A 126 -8.99 -23.55 -19.08
CA GLY A 126 -8.10 -23.50 -20.22
C GLY A 126 -6.72 -23.01 -19.84
N GLN A 127 -5.88 -22.83 -20.84
CA GLN A 127 -4.57 -22.22 -20.74
C GLN A 127 -4.44 -21.16 -21.81
N ASP A 128 -3.72 -20.08 -21.50
CA ASP A 128 -3.39 -19.06 -22.50
C ASP A 128 -2.08 -18.34 -22.12
N THR A 129 -1.61 -17.47 -23.01
CA THR A 129 -0.57 -16.49 -22.71
C THR A 129 -1.14 -15.41 -21.78
N VAL A 130 -0.47 -15.19 -20.65
CA VAL A 130 -0.83 -14.18 -19.64
C VAL A 130 0.28 -13.15 -19.50
N MET A 131 -0.07 -11.88 -19.58
CA MET A 131 0.83 -10.73 -19.55
C MET A 131 0.55 -9.85 -18.33
N VAL A 132 1.56 -9.62 -17.51
CA VAL A 132 1.43 -8.96 -16.21
C VAL A 132 2.76 -8.31 -15.83
N ALA A 133 2.74 -7.02 -15.45
CA ALA A 133 3.94 -6.27 -15.06
C ALA A 133 5.11 -6.39 -16.07
N ASN A 134 4.81 -6.29 -17.37
CA ASN A 134 5.75 -6.49 -18.49
C ASN A 134 6.43 -7.88 -18.52
N MET A 135 5.82 -8.88 -17.88
CA MET A 135 6.21 -10.28 -17.97
C MET A 135 5.17 -11.03 -18.80
N THR A 136 5.60 -12.06 -19.51
CA THR A 136 4.73 -12.91 -20.34
C THR A 136 4.87 -14.36 -19.88
N LEU A 137 3.82 -14.92 -19.32
CA LEU A 137 3.70 -16.34 -19.00
C LEU A 137 3.01 -17.04 -20.16
N LYS A 138 3.61 -18.11 -20.69
CA LYS A 138 2.98 -18.94 -21.73
C LYS A 138 2.27 -20.13 -21.09
N ASN A 139 1.19 -20.59 -21.72
CA ASN A 139 0.41 -21.76 -21.30
C ASN A 139 0.01 -21.72 -19.81
N TYR A 140 -0.27 -20.53 -19.29
CA TYR A 140 -0.66 -20.38 -17.90
C TYR A 140 -2.16 -20.70 -17.76
N PRO A 141 -2.59 -21.44 -16.72
CA PRO A 141 -4.00 -21.74 -16.54
C PRO A 141 -4.84 -20.48 -16.35
N VAL A 142 -5.91 -20.37 -17.14
CA VAL A 142 -6.90 -19.29 -17.07
C VAL A 142 -8.28 -19.92 -17.08
N SER A 143 -9.10 -19.58 -16.08
CA SER A 143 -10.49 -20.02 -16.03
C SER A 143 -11.42 -18.93 -16.61
N SER A 144 -12.19 -19.28 -17.64
CA SER A 144 -13.14 -18.39 -18.34
C SER A 144 -14.50 -18.45 -17.64
N ALA A 145 -14.81 -17.48 -16.79
CA ALA A 145 -15.98 -17.49 -15.91
C ALA A 145 -17.27 -17.15 -16.65
N TYR A 146 -18.21 -18.09 -16.72
CA TYR A 146 -19.51 -17.93 -17.40
C TYR A 146 -20.68 -17.71 -16.43
N GLU A 147 -20.48 -17.90 -15.13
CA GLU A 147 -21.45 -17.63 -14.07
C GLU A 147 -20.72 -17.04 -12.86
N LEU A 148 -21.31 -16.02 -12.22
CA LEU A 148 -20.73 -15.39 -11.03
C LEU A 148 -21.82 -14.82 -10.11
N SER A 149 -21.56 -14.84 -8.81
CA SER A 149 -22.45 -14.25 -7.80
C SER A 149 -22.55 -12.73 -7.94
N ASP A 150 -23.72 -12.17 -7.62
CA ASP A 150 -24.04 -10.73 -7.76
C ASP A 150 -23.00 -9.79 -7.11
N VAL A 151 -22.35 -10.23 -6.02
CA VAL A 151 -21.30 -9.45 -5.36
C VAL A 151 -20.13 -9.14 -6.31
N PHE A 152 -19.70 -10.10 -7.14
CA PHE A 152 -18.60 -9.89 -8.08
C PHE A 152 -19.03 -9.00 -9.25
N ASP A 153 -20.27 -9.13 -9.71
CA ASP A 153 -20.83 -8.28 -10.79
C ASP A 153 -20.99 -6.82 -10.36
N SER A 154 -21.06 -6.56 -9.05
CA SER A 154 -21.15 -5.21 -8.47
C SER A 154 -19.79 -4.50 -8.33
N LEU A 155 -18.68 -5.23 -8.37
CA LEU A 155 -17.33 -4.71 -8.15
C LEU A 155 -16.67 -4.25 -9.46
N PRO A 156 -15.73 -3.29 -9.42
CA PRO A 156 -15.05 -2.79 -10.61
C PRO A 156 -13.87 -3.70 -11.02
N ILE A 157 -14.09 -5.02 -11.06
CA ILE A 157 -13.09 -6.03 -11.37
C ILE A 157 -13.62 -6.98 -12.44
N ASP A 158 -12.71 -7.47 -13.26
CA ASP A 158 -12.97 -8.41 -14.35
C ASP A 158 -12.46 -9.83 -13.99
N GLY A 159 -11.89 -10.03 -12.80
CA GLY A 159 -11.31 -11.32 -12.40
C GLY A 159 -10.54 -11.29 -11.07
N ILE A 160 -10.03 -12.47 -10.69
CA ILE A 160 -9.09 -12.64 -9.57
C ILE A 160 -7.92 -13.47 -10.07
N LEU A 161 -6.71 -13.05 -9.72
CA LEU A 161 -5.46 -13.78 -9.89
C LEU A 161 -4.90 -14.14 -8.51
N GLY A 162 -4.98 -15.41 -8.18
CA GLY A 162 -4.48 -15.95 -6.92
C GLY A 162 -2.96 -15.92 -6.80
N LEU A 163 -2.47 -15.48 -5.64
CA LEU A 163 -1.07 -15.41 -5.24
C LEU A 163 -0.72 -16.42 -4.13
N GLY A 164 -1.63 -17.35 -3.80
CA GLY A 164 -1.47 -18.39 -2.81
C GLY A 164 -0.24 -19.28 -3.05
N GLN A 165 0.17 -20.01 -2.01
CA GLN A 165 1.42 -20.78 -2.00
C GLN A 165 1.29 -22.16 -2.62
N ASP A 166 0.08 -22.73 -2.66
CA ASP A 166 -0.16 -24.08 -3.17
C ASP A 166 -0.89 -24.07 -4.51
N SER A 167 -1.04 -25.26 -5.11
CA SER A 167 -1.70 -25.41 -6.39
C SER A 167 -3.24 -25.20 -6.37
N GLY A 168 -3.77 -24.61 -5.29
CA GLY A 168 -5.19 -24.36 -5.09
C GLY A 168 -6.04 -25.63 -5.06
N ARG A 169 -7.34 -25.47 -5.30
CA ARG A 169 -8.30 -26.58 -5.46
C ARG A 169 -8.30 -27.14 -6.87
N SER A 170 -7.75 -26.40 -7.82
CA SER A 170 -7.76 -26.75 -9.24
C SER A 170 -6.51 -27.49 -9.73
N GLY A 171 -5.46 -27.56 -8.91
CA GLY A 171 -4.16 -28.08 -9.33
C GLY A 171 -3.36 -27.10 -10.20
N SER A 172 -3.80 -25.84 -10.30
CA SER A 172 -3.09 -24.79 -11.04
C SER A 172 -1.77 -24.47 -10.33
N PRO A 173 -0.62 -24.38 -11.01
CA PRO A 173 0.64 -24.05 -10.35
C PRO A 173 0.55 -22.63 -9.73
N PRO A 174 1.16 -22.41 -8.55
CA PRO A 174 1.24 -21.08 -7.95
C PRO A 174 1.79 -20.05 -8.94
N PHE A 175 1.20 -18.86 -8.97
CA PHE A 175 1.58 -17.82 -9.92
C PHE A 175 3.06 -17.41 -9.78
N LEU A 176 3.54 -17.23 -8.55
CA LEU A 176 4.93 -16.85 -8.29
C LEU A 176 5.91 -17.94 -8.72
N GLU A 177 5.57 -19.21 -8.52
CA GLU A 177 6.39 -20.34 -8.98
C GLU A 177 6.43 -20.38 -10.51
N SER A 178 5.30 -20.18 -11.18
CA SER A 178 5.21 -20.13 -12.64
C SER A 178 6.10 -19.01 -13.23
N LEU A 179 6.15 -17.85 -12.58
CA LEU A 179 7.08 -16.76 -12.96
C LEU A 179 8.54 -17.17 -12.79
N TYR A 180 8.88 -17.91 -11.73
CA TYR A 180 10.22 -18.37 -11.45
C TYR A 180 10.67 -19.45 -12.45
N GLU A 181 9.85 -20.48 -12.68
CA GLU A 181 10.11 -21.57 -13.61
C GLU A 181 10.28 -21.08 -15.06
N GLN A 182 9.43 -20.13 -15.49
CA GLN A 182 9.56 -19.48 -16.80
C GLN A 182 10.61 -18.36 -16.84
N LYS A 183 11.47 -18.26 -15.81
CA LYS A 183 12.62 -17.33 -15.72
C LYS A 183 12.22 -15.85 -15.89
N ARG A 184 11.01 -15.49 -15.45
CA ARG A 184 10.51 -14.10 -15.46
C ARG A 184 10.97 -13.31 -14.23
N ILE A 185 11.20 -14.02 -13.12
CA ILE A 185 11.82 -13.52 -11.90
C ILE A 185 12.97 -14.45 -11.47
N ARG A 186 13.90 -13.94 -10.66
CA ARG A 186 15.05 -14.71 -10.14
C ARG A 186 14.89 -15.18 -8.70
N GLN A 187 13.96 -14.58 -7.96
CA GLN A 187 13.72 -14.87 -6.55
C GLN A 187 12.23 -15.07 -6.35
N ARG A 188 11.85 -16.05 -5.53
CA ARG A 188 10.45 -16.33 -5.18
C ARG A 188 10.03 -15.44 -4.03
N ILE A 189 10.05 -14.14 -4.30
CA ILE A 189 9.72 -13.09 -3.36
C ILE A 189 8.86 -12.04 -4.07
N PHE A 190 7.89 -11.48 -3.36
CA PHE A 190 7.24 -10.27 -3.79
C PHE A 190 6.95 -9.35 -2.60
N GLY A 191 7.02 -8.05 -2.86
CA GLY A 191 6.65 -7.01 -1.90
C GLY A 191 5.32 -6.37 -2.26
N MET A 192 4.54 -5.99 -1.25
CA MET A 192 3.28 -5.28 -1.42
C MET A 192 3.28 -3.97 -0.67
N TYR A 193 2.81 -2.94 -1.39
CA TYR A 193 2.68 -1.59 -0.90
C TYR A 193 1.28 -1.06 -1.24
N LEU A 194 0.46 -0.83 -0.22
CA LEU A 194 -0.92 -0.36 -0.42
C LEU A 194 -1.14 1.06 0.15
N GLN A 195 -2.05 1.78 -0.47
CA GLN A 195 -2.56 3.10 -0.07
C GLN A 195 -4.05 3.21 -0.43
N PRO A 196 -4.83 4.11 0.20
CA PRO A 196 -6.26 4.25 -0.07
C PRO A 196 -6.70 4.37 -1.54
N PHE A 197 -5.83 4.81 -2.46
CA PHE A 197 -6.19 4.99 -3.88
C PHE A 197 -5.25 4.27 -4.85
N GLY A 198 -4.39 3.39 -4.36
CA GLY A 198 -3.46 2.67 -5.22
C GLY A 198 -2.37 1.97 -4.44
N GLY A 199 -1.47 1.35 -5.18
CA GLY A 199 -0.40 0.58 -4.58
C GLY A 199 0.50 0.00 -5.65
N GLU A 200 1.35 -0.92 -5.24
CA GLU A 200 2.16 -1.72 -6.15
C GLU A 200 2.46 -3.09 -5.56
N ILE A 201 2.68 -4.04 -6.47
CA ILE A 201 3.26 -5.34 -6.20
C ILE A 201 4.61 -5.40 -6.91
N ASP A 202 5.66 -5.71 -6.16
CA ASP A 202 7.03 -5.80 -6.63
C ASP A 202 7.41 -7.28 -6.77
N PHE A 203 7.26 -7.89 -7.95
CA PHE A 203 7.61 -9.29 -8.15
C PHE A 203 9.12 -9.47 -8.34
N GLY A 204 9.67 -10.55 -7.74
CA GLY A 204 11.08 -10.92 -7.84
C GLY A 204 12.02 -10.07 -7.00
N GLY A 205 11.51 -9.23 -6.09
CA GLY A 205 12.30 -8.39 -5.20
C GLY A 205 11.45 -7.54 -4.25
N ILE A 206 12.06 -6.51 -3.67
CA ILE A 206 11.40 -5.55 -2.76
C ILE A 206 11.85 -4.11 -3.09
N ASP A 207 10.94 -3.13 -3.06
CA ASP A 207 11.30 -1.73 -3.24
C ASP A 207 11.68 -1.07 -1.90
N LEU A 208 12.99 -0.87 -1.71
CA LEU A 208 13.58 -0.21 -0.54
C LEU A 208 13.22 1.28 -0.41
N ASN A 209 12.46 1.85 -1.35
CA ASN A 209 11.92 3.21 -1.27
C ASN A 209 10.46 3.23 -0.76
N ARG A 210 9.89 2.10 -0.37
CA ARG A 210 8.51 1.99 0.12
C ARG A 210 8.38 1.88 1.63
N PHE A 211 9.48 1.74 2.34
CA PHE A 211 9.52 1.66 3.80
C PHE A 211 10.80 2.30 4.36
N GLU A 212 10.83 2.56 5.66
CA GLU A 212 12.06 2.84 6.40
C GLU A 212 12.17 1.88 7.60
N GLY A 213 13.36 1.85 8.21
CA GLY A 213 13.66 0.97 9.33
C GLY A 213 14.07 -0.43 8.89
N SER A 214 14.15 -1.32 9.86
CA SER A 214 14.44 -2.74 9.64
C SER A 214 13.19 -3.51 9.27
N ILE A 215 13.34 -4.53 8.44
CA ILE A 215 12.28 -5.51 8.17
C ILE A 215 12.24 -6.50 9.33
N GLY A 216 11.08 -6.63 9.97
CA GLY A 216 10.81 -7.71 10.91
C GLY A 216 10.37 -8.96 10.15
N TYR A 217 11.26 -9.95 10.06
CA TYR A 217 10.96 -11.21 9.38
C TYR A 217 10.46 -12.24 10.39
N VAL A 218 9.36 -12.91 10.04
CA VAL A 218 8.71 -13.93 10.86
C VAL A 218 8.51 -15.21 10.05
N PRO A 219 8.82 -16.39 10.60
CA PRO A 219 8.64 -17.65 9.89
C PRO A 219 7.15 -17.89 9.61
N MET A 220 6.86 -18.40 8.42
CA MET A 220 5.50 -18.85 8.10
C MET A 220 5.26 -20.23 8.69
N LEU A 221 3.99 -20.55 8.96
CA LEU A 221 3.58 -21.89 9.36
C LEU A 221 3.88 -22.88 8.23
N GLU A 222 4.66 -23.92 8.54
CA GLU A 222 5.04 -24.95 7.56
C GLU A 222 3.80 -25.67 7.01
N SER A 223 3.86 -26.06 5.74
CA SER A 223 2.78 -26.77 5.02
C SER A 223 1.44 -26.02 4.91
N SER A 224 1.37 -24.75 5.33
CA SER A 224 0.20 -23.91 5.11
C SER A 224 0.06 -23.54 3.64
N LYS A 225 -1.15 -23.72 3.10
CA LYS A 225 -1.53 -23.27 1.75
C LYS A 225 -1.59 -21.74 1.63
N TYR A 226 -1.81 -21.07 2.77
CA TYR A 226 -1.96 -19.63 2.88
C TYR A 226 -0.75 -19.01 3.59
N PHE A 227 -0.59 -17.70 3.46
CA PHE A 227 0.46 -16.93 4.14
C PHE A 227 0.10 -16.71 5.61
N VAL A 228 0.46 -17.69 6.45
CA VAL A 228 0.07 -17.74 7.87
C VAL A 228 1.28 -17.61 8.77
N VAL A 229 1.17 -16.80 9.81
CA VAL A 229 2.18 -16.62 10.86
C VAL A 229 1.55 -16.78 12.25
N GLN A 230 2.34 -17.15 13.25
CA GLN A 230 1.87 -17.26 14.62
C GLN A 230 1.92 -15.91 15.33
N MET A 231 0.77 -15.44 15.82
CA MET A 231 0.72 -14.35 16.81
C MET A 231 0.90 -14.95 18.20
N LYS A 232 1.78 -14.36 19.01
CA LYS A 232 1.95 -14.75 20.40
C LYS A 232 0.81 -14.22 21.26
N GLU A 233 0.52 -12.92 21.12
CA GLU A 233 -0.49 -12.23 21.91
C GLU A 233 -1.01 -10.98 21.18
N ALA A 234 -2.28 -10.64 21.41
CA ALA A 234 -2.88 -9.37 21.00
C ALA A 234 -3.11 -8.46 22.21
N TYR A 235 -3.02 -7.16 21.99
CA TYR A 235 -3.28 -6.11 22.98
C TYR A 235 -4.23 -5.06 22.42
N LEU A 236 -5.03 -4.47 23.30
CA LEU A 236 -5.78 -3.25 23.05
C LEU A 236 -5.14 -2.11 23.85
N GLY A 237 -4.33 -1.28 23.18
CA GLY A 237 -3.44 -0.34 23.83
C GLY A 237 -2.43 -1.08 24.73
N ALA A 238 -2.47 -0.82 26.03
CA ALA A 238 -1.62 -1.51 27.02
C ALA A 238 -2.27 -2.77 27.61
N ILE A 239 -3.52 -3.09 27.26
CA ILE A 239 -4.29 -4.17 27.89
C ILE A 239 -4.08 -5.46 27.08
N PRO A 240 -3.55 -6.54 27.68
CA PRO A 240 -3.45 -7.82 27.01
C PRO A 240 -4.84 -8.44 26.82
N LEU A 241 -5.09 -8.98 25.63
CA LEU A 241 -6.32 -9.71 25.33
C LEU A 241 -6.19 -11.22 25.62
N ASN A 242 -5.00 -11.68 26.05
CA ASN A 242 -4.70 -13.08 26.39
C ASN A 242 -5.13 -14.08 25.32
N MET A 243 -4.92 -13.74 24.05
CA MET A 243 -5.29 -14.56 22.90
C MET A 243 -4.11 -14.76 21.97
N SER A 244 -3.90 -16.02 21.59
CA SER A 244 -2.92 -16.45 20.60
C SER A 244 -3.67 -17.04 19.42
N ARG A 245 -3.31 -16.61 18.20
CA ARG A 245 -4.02 -16.95 16.96
C ARG A 245 -3.04 -17.10 15.81
N HIS A 246 -3.47 -17.82 14.79
CA HIS A 246 -2.84 -17.75 13.48
C HIS A 246 -3.28 -16.47 12.77
N LEU A 247 -2.34 -15.75 12.16
CA LEU A 247 -2.63 -14.57 11.33
C LEU A 247 -2.46 -14.97 9.87
N MET A 248 -3.54 -14.96 9.11
CA MET A 248 -3.52 -15.13 7.66
C MET A 248 -3.45 -13.77 6.99
N ILE A 249 -2.42 -13.55 6.18
CA ILE A 249 -2.25 -12.30 5.44
C ILE A 249 -2.95 -12.44 4.09
N ASP A 250 -4.02 -11.67 3.90
CA ASP A 250 -4.94 -11.85 2.78
C ASP A 250 -5.26 -10.53 2.06
N THR A 251 -4.75 -10.38 0.85
CA THR A 251 -4.94 -9.19 0.01
C THR A 251 -6.27 -9.20 -0.74
N GLY A 252 -6.97 -10.34 -0.77
CA GLY A 252 -8.34 -10.46 -1.28
C GLY A 252 -9.40 -10.06 -0.25
N SER A 253 -9.01 -9.87 1.02
CA SER A 253 -9.91 -9.46 2.10
C SER A 253 -9.78 -7.97 2.41
N THR A 254 -10.93 -7.28 2.52
CA THR A 254 -10.97 -5.86 2.92
C THR A 254 -10.66 -5.68 4.40
N LEU A 255 -11.46 -6.33 5.25
CA LEU A 255 -11.51 -6.12 6.70
C LEU A 255 -10.51 -7.03 7.42
N MET A 256 -10.26 -6.75 8.69
CA MET A 256 -9.70 -7.76 9.58
C MET A 256 -10.84 -8.66 10.06
N VAL A 257 -10.78 -9.94 9.73
CA VAL A 257 -11.84 -10.90 10.08
C VAL A 257 -11.41 -11.71 11.29
N LEU A 258 -12.19 -11.63 12.36
CA LEU A 258 -11.85 -12.18 13.68
C LEU A 258 -12.90 -13.21 14.14
N PRO A 259 -12.55 -14.13 15.04
CA PRO A 259 -13.51 -14.93 15.79
C PRO A 259 -14.48 -14.03 16.56
N GLN A 260 -15.73 -14.49 16.72
CA GLN A 260 -16.77 -13.76 17.43
C GLN A 260 -16.36 -13.35 18.85
N ASN A 261 -15.66 -14.23 19.59
CA ASN A 261 -15.22 -13.94 20.96
C ASN A 261 -14.14 -12.85 21.01
N ASP A 262 -13.25 -12.83 20.02
CA ASP A 262 -12.12 -11.90 19.98
C ASP A 262 -12.59 -10.48 19.67
N ILE A 263 -13.51 -10.35 18.70
CA ILE A 263 -14.12 -9.05 18.39
C ILE A 263 -14.98 -8.53 19.53
N GLN A 264 -15.69 -9.42 20.26
CA GLN A 264 -16.42 -9.03 21.47
C GLN A 264 -15.48 -8.53 22.56
N ALA A 265 -14.27 -9.11 22.71
CA ALA A 265 -13.28 -8.61 23.65
C ALA A 265 -12.77 -7.22 23.27
N ILE A 266 -12.55 -6.96 21.97
CA ILE A 266 -12.09 -5.65 21.46
C ILE A 266 -13.19 -4.58 21.56
N HIS A 267 -14.44 -4.93 21.21
CA HIS A 267 -15.57 -4.01 21.25
C HIS A 267 -16.25 -3.93 22.63
N ARG A 268 -15.78 -4.66 23.65
CA ARG A 268 -16.48 -4.80 24.95
C ARG A 268 -16.81 -3.47 25.63
N SER A 269 -15.95 -2.47 25.47
CA SER A 269 -16.12 -1.14 26.08
C SER A 269 -16.88 -0.15 25.20
N LEU A 270 -17.47 -0.60 24.09
CA LEU A 270 -18.20 0.23 23.15
C LEU A 270 -19.70 0.07 23.40
N ASP A 271 -20.29 0.96 24.18
CA ASP A 271 -21.71 0.91 24.56
C ASP A 271 -22.68 1.01 23.37
N SER A 272 -22.20 1.49 22.22
CA SER A 272 -23.02 1.77 21.02
C SER A 272 -22.57 1.02 19.77
N SER A 273 -21.94 -0.15 19.90
CA SER A 273 -21.63 -0.97 18.72
C SER A 273 -22.88 -1.68 18.19
N ILE A 274 -23.24 -1.43 16.93
CA ILE A 274 -24.32 -2.14 16.24
C ILE A 274 -23.71 -3.24 15.37
N THR A 275 -24.24 -4.46 15.46
CA THR A 275 -23.82 -5.59 14.62
C THR A 275 -24.86 -5.85 13.54
N PHE A 276 -24.42 -6.09 12.31
CA PHE A 276 -25.28 -6.50 11.21
C PHE A 276 -25.14 -8.00 10.92
N LEU A 277 -26.13 -8.59 10.24
CA LEU A 277 -26.20 -10.03 9.95
C LEU A 277 -24.99 -10.57 9.15
N ASN A 278 -24.30 -9.71 8.41
CA ASN A 278 -23.08 -10.06 7.68
C ASN A 278 -21.81 -10.03 8.56
N GLY A 279 -21.95 -9.79 9.88
CA GLY A 279 -20.86 -9.75 10.85
C GLY A 279 -20.01 -8.49 10.79
N THR A 280 -20.46 -7.47 10.05
CA THR A 280 -19.87 -6.14 10.14
C THR A 280 -20.39 -5.42 11.36
N PHE A 281 -19.54 -4.58 11.94
CA PHE A 281 -19.85 -3.76 13.10
C PHE A 281 -19.85 -2.30 12.69
N TYR A 282 -20.78 -1.52 13.23
CA TYR A 282 -20.79 -0.07 13.14
C TYR A 282 -20.61 0.50 14.53
N ILE A 283 -19.67 1.43 14.67
CA ILE A 283 -19.28 2.04 15.95
C ILE A 283 -19.25 3.57 15.81
N PRO A 284 -19.42 4.35 16.89
CA PRO A 284 -19.48 5.81 16.79
C PRO A 284 -18.26 6.42 16.09
N CYS A 285 -18.50 7.21 15.04
CA CYS A 285 -17.44 7.83 14.23
C CYS A 285 -16.51 8.73 15.05
N GLU A 286 -17.03 9.35 16.12
CA GLU A 286 -16.29 10.26 17.01
C GLU A 286 -15.16 9.59 17.80
N LEU A 287 -15.15 8.26 17.84
CA LEU A 287 -14.13 7.45 18.48
C LEU A 287 -12.87 7.28 17.62
N LYS A 288 -12.93 7.69 16.35
CA LYS A 288 -11.79 7.68 15.42
C LYS A 288 -10.64 8.53 15.96
N GLY A 289 -9.49 7.90 16.17
CA GLY A 289 -8.31 8.51 16.78
C GLY A 289 -8.36 8.66 18.30
N LYS A 290 -9.45 8.25 18.95
CA LYS A 290 -9.61 8.25 20.42
C LYS A 290 -9.53 6.84 21.02
N LEU A 291 -9.92 5.80 20.27
CA LEU A 291 -9.74 4.41 20.74
C LEU A 291 -8.28 3.99 20.70
N SER A 292 -7.97 3.06 21.62
CA SER A 292 -6.70 2.38 21.72
C SER A 292 -6.33 1.65 20.43
N ASP A 293 -5.05 1.66 20.08
CA ASP A 293 -4.55 0.87 18.96
C ASP A 293 -4.68 -0.64 19.24
N ILE A 294 -4.87 -1.43 18.19
CA ILE A 294 -4.78 -2.90 18.26
C ILE A 294 -3.32 -3.27 17.99
N ILE A 295 -2.68 -3.98 18.90
CA ILE A 295 -1.26 -4.34 18.80
C ILE A 295 -1.13 -5.86 18.75
N LEU A 296 -0.44 -6.36 17.72
CA LEU A 296 -0.17 -7.78 17.53
C LEU A 296 1.31 -8.05 17.84
N ASP A 297 1.62 -8.93 18.79
CA ASP A 297 2.98 -9.43 19.01
C ASP A 297 3.22 -10.68 18.16
N VAL A 298 4.07 -10.53 17.14
CA VAL A 298 4.43 -11.60 16.20
C VAL A 298 5.95 -11.77 16.25
N HIS A 299 6.43 -12.84 16.91
CA HIS A 299 7.87 -13.13 17.03
C HIS A 299 8.71 -11.94 17.52
N HIS A 300 8.29 -11.24 18.57
CA HIS A 300 8.97 -10.05 19.12
C HIS A 300 8.92 -8.82 18.22
N HIS A 301 8.03 -8.81 17.23
CA HIS A 301 7.69 -7.63 16.45
C HIS A 301 6.27 -7.19 16.82
N SER A 302 6.16 -5.98 17.37
CA SER A 302 4.88 -5.35 17.69
C SER A 302 4.33 -4.61 16.47
N LEU A 303 3.20 -5.08 15.95
CA LEU A 303 2.49 -4.52 14.82
C LEU A 303 1.24 -3.80 15.33
N SER A 304 1.27 -2.47 15.34
CA SER A 304 0.14 -1.64 15.77
C SER A 304 -0.77 -1.26 14.59
N ILE A 305 -2.08 -1.24 14.82
CA ILE A 305 -3.10 -0.72 13.92
C ILE A 305 -3.86 0.38 14.67
N SER A 306 -3.78 1.60 14.16
CA SER A 306 -4.42 2.74 14.83
C SER A 306 -5.93 2.73 14.66
N SER A 307 -6.64 3.28 15.65
CA SER A 307 -8.08 3.54 15.53
C SER A 307 -8.44 4.49 14.39
N ASN A 308 -7.48 5.27 13.89
CA ASN A 308 -7.66 6.04 12.65
C ASN A 308 -7.81 5.17 11.41
N ASP A 309 -7.26 3.95 11.43
CA ASP A 309 -7.18 3.04 10.29
C ASP A 309 -8.24 1.95 10.35
N TYR A 310 -8.62 1.47 11.55
CA TYR A 310 -9.69 0.48 11.71
C TYR A 310 -11.07 1.10 11.99
N ILE A 311 -11.23 2.43 12.04
CA ILE A 311 -12.55 3.09 11.96
C ILE A 311 -12.68 3.73 10.58
N LEU A 312 -13.55 3.18 9.74
CA LEU A 312 -13.54 3.45 8.31
C LEU A 312 -14.36 4.70 7.95
N PHE A 313 -15.54 4.50 7.38
CA PHE A 313 -16.40 5.53 6.83
C PHE A 313 -17.81 5.46 7.43
N PRO A 314 -18.54 6.59 7.47
CA PRO A 314 -19.91 6.64 7.97
C PRO A 314 -20.86 5.69 7.23
N HIS A 315 -21.84 5.16 7.95
CA HIS A 315 -22.99 4.47 7.36
C HIS A 315 -23.81 5.46 6.52
N GLU A 316 -24.44 4.99 5.44
CA GLU A 316 -25.24 5.84 4.54
C GLU A 316 -26.43 6.49 5.26
N THR A 317 -27.22 5.70 6.00
CA THR A 317 -28.33 6.17 6.83
C THR A 317 -27.92 6.74 8.19
N PHE A 318 -27.13 6.02 8.98
CA PHE A 318 -26.73 6.42 10.34
C PHE A 318 -25.35 7.09 10.32
N THR A 319 -25.29 8.34 9.88
CA THR A 319 -24.03 9.05 9.57
C THR A 319 -23.06 9.26 10.74
N ASP A 320 -23.56 9.11 11.95
CA ASP A 320 -22.87 9.17 13.23
C ASP A 320 -22.17 7.84 13.60
N LEU A 321 -22.53 6.75 12.92
CA LEU A 321 -21.88 5.45 13.03
C LEU A 321 -20.99 5.17 11.83
N CYS A 322 -19.79 4.67 12.09
CA CYS A 322 -18.78 4.32 11.11
C CYS A 322 -18.59 2.81 11.04
N LEU A 323 -18.38 2.28 9.83
CA LEU A 323 -18.03 0.89 9.62
C LEU A 323 -16.71 0.59 10.36
N SER A 324 -16.74 -0.42 11.23
CA SER A 324 -15.54 -0.98 11.84
C SER A 324 -14.75 -1.75 10.78
N GLY A 325 -13.44 -1.55 10.79
CA GLY A 325 -12.46 -2.31 10.03
C GLY A 325 -12.32 -3.75 10.50
N LEU A 326 -13.06 -4.13 11.54
CA LEU A 326 -13.15 -5.47 12.09
C LEU A 326 -14.51 -6.08 11.77
N SER A 327 -14.52 -7.34 11.35
CA SER A 327 -15.75 -8.12 11.21
C SER A 327 -15.66 -9.44 11.95
N SER A 328 -16.81 -9.95 12.39
CA SER A 328 -16.95 -11.34 12.79
C SER A 328 -17.08 -12.23 11.54
N HIS A 329 -17.06 -13.55 11.74
CA HIS A 329 -16.97 -14.66 10.75
C HIS A 329 -15.59 -15.28 10.55
N GLY A 330 -14.62 -14.97 11.41
CA GLY A 330 -13.34 -15.68 11.44
C GLY A 330 -13.47 -17.10 11.99
N ARG A 331 -12.57 -17.99 11.59
CA ARG A 331 -12.40 -19.32 12.20
C ARG A 331 -11.86 -19.15 13.62
N ALA A 332 -12.23 -20.01 14.55
CA ALA A 332 -11.94 -19.83 15.98
C ALA A 332 -10.45 -19.63 16.33
N ASP A 333 -9.54 -20.16 15.53
CA ASP A 333 -8.10 -20.18 15.73
C ASP A 333 -7.33 -19.16 14.86
N GLN A 334 -8.02 -18.38 14.02
CA GLN A 334 -7.37 -17.57 12.99
C GLN A 334 -7.97 -16.17 12.85
N TRP A 335 -7.11 -15.18 12.67
CA TRP A 335 -7.47 -13.85 12.17
C TRP A 335 -7.04 -13.72 10.71
N ILE A 336 -7.91 -13.15 9.89
CA ILE A 336 -7.56 -12.74 8.53
C ILE A 336 -7.21 -11.26 8.56
N LEU A 337 -5.98 -10.92 8.16
CA LEU A 337 -5.48 -9.56 8.11
C LEU A 337 -5.58 -9.03 6.68
N GLY A 338 -6.67 -8.34 6.42
CA GLY A 338 -6.99 -7.75 5.13
C GLY A 338 -6.31 -6.40 4.85
N ASP A 339 -6.85 -5.69 3.88
CA ASP A 339 -6.40 -4.37 3.43
C ASP A 339 -6.29 -3.35 4.56
N ILE A 340 -7.16 -3.40 5.58
CA ILE A 340 -7.06 -2.50 6.74
C ILE A 340 -5.69 -2.65 7.43
N PHE A 341 -5.20 -3.88 7.58
CA PHE A 341 -3.86 -4.14 8.11
C PHE A 341 -2.77 -3.84 7.07
N LEU A 342 -2.92 -4.34 5.85
CA LEU A 342 -1.91 -4.23 4.78
C LEU A 342 -1.64 -2.78 4.34
N LYS A 343 -2.60 -1.87 4.53
CA LYS A 343 -2.42 -0.43 4.39
C LYS A 343 -1.59 0.20 5.51
N ASN A 344 -1.06 -0.53 6.49
CA ASN A 344 -0.18 0.03 7.52
C ASN A 344 1.29 -0.34 7.33
N TYR A 345 1.56 -1.46 6.64
CA TYR A 345 2.89 -2.04 6.52
C TYR A 345 3.26 -2.27 5.06
N TYR A 346 4.57 -2.23 4.78
CA TYR A 346 5.11 -2.84 3.56
C TYR A 346 5.32 -4.31 3.88
N THR A 347 4.60 -5.17 3.17
CA THR A 347 4.55 -6.61 3.45
C THR A 347 5.33 -7.36 2.39
N ILE A 348 6.21 -8.25 2.82
CA ILE A 348 7.12 -9.01 1.99
C ILE A 348 6.78 -10.48 2.13
N PHE A 349 6.51 -11.13 1.02
CA PHE A 349 6.22 -12.55 0.93
C PHE A 349 7.45 -13.24 0.38
N ASP A 350 8.26 -13.88 1.25
CA ASP A 350 9.54 -14.50 0.90
C ASP A 350 9.38 -16.03 0.95
N LEU A 351 8.93 -16.60 -0.17
CA LEU A 351 8.71 -18.05 -0.32
C LEU A 351 10.04 -18.80 -0.46
N GLU A 352 11.13 -18.12 -0.83
CA GLU A 352 12.46 -18.74 -0.89
C GLU A 352 12.99 -19.11 0.50
N ASN A 353 12.60 -18.36 1.53
CA ASN A 353 12.98 -18.59 2.92
C ASN A 353 11.79 -18.91 3.84
N THR A 354 10.61 -19.18 3.27
CA THR A 354 9.36 -19.51 3.99
C THR A 354 9.05 -18.55 5.14
N ARG A 355 9.04 -17.24 4.86
CA ARG A 355 8.83 -16.20 5.87
C ARG A 355 8.06 -14.99 5.34
N LEU A 356 7.41 -14.25 6.23
CA LEU A 356 6.86 -12.94 5.94
C LEU A 356 7.76 -11.85 6.52
N GLY A 357 7.92 -10.75 5.81
CA GLY A 357 8.61 -9.55 6.30
C GLY A 357 7.63 -8.39 6.40
N MET A 358 7.69 -7.66 7.52
CA MET A 358 6.88 -6.46 7.70
C MET A 358 7.77 -5.28 8.09
N ALA A 359 7.53 -4.13 7.47
CA ALA A 359 8.23 -2.88 7.77
C ALA A 359 7.25 -1.71 7.73
N GLN A 360 7.53 -0.67 8.52
CA GLN A 360 6.72 0.55 8.50
C GLN A 360 6.80 1.20 7.11
N ARG A 361 5.66 1.24 6.41
CA ARG A 361 5.64 1.82 5.06
C ARG A 361 5.75 3.34 5.11
N LEU A 362 6.24 3.90 4.02
CA LEU A 362 6.21 5.34 3.74
C LEU A 362 4.91 5.70 3.02
N THR A 363 4.15 6.68 3.47
CA THR A 363 2.87 7.05 2.83
C THR A 363 2.99 8.32 1.98
N TYR A 364 2.50 8.33 0.74
CA TYR A 364 2.48 9.57 -0.05
C TYR A 364 1.25 10.42 0.31
N ARG A 365 1.46 11.72 0.56
CA ARG A 365 0.34 12.66 0.83
C ARG A 365 -0.48 13.07 -0.39
N ARG A 366 -0.06 12.68 -1.61
CA ARG A 366 -0.72 13.00 -2.88
C ARG A 366 -0.52 11.84 -3.87
N ARG A 367 -1.42 11.70 -4.85
CA ARG A 367 -1.42 10.62 -5.87
C ARG A 367 -0.15 10.53 -6.76
N CYS A 368 0.64 11.60 -6.91
CA CYS A 368 1.83 11.58 -7.78
C CYS A 368 3.09 11.07 -7.06
N SER A 369 3.35 9.77 -7.11
CA SER A 369 4.48 9.11 -6.42
C SER A 369 5.83 9.17 -7.16
N TYR A 370 5.87 9.61 -8.43
CA TYR A 370 7.08 9.52 -9.26
C TYR A 370 8.18 10.50 -8.84
N ASN A 371 9.42 10.00 -8.71
CA ASN A 371 10.59 10.83 -8.44
C ASN A 371 11.04 11.56 -9.71
N THR A 372 10.40 12.70 -10.00
CA THR A 372 10.84 13.62 -11.05
C THR A 372 11.62 14.78 -10.43
N ARG A 373 12.45 15.48 -11.22
CA ARG A 373 13.10 16.74 -10.76
C ARG A 373 12.10 17.75 -10.19
N SER A 374 10.85 17.68 -10.66
CA SER A 374 9.73 18.50 -10.17
C SER A 374 9.01 17.99 -8.92
N ASN A 375 9.24 16.74 -8.53
CA ASN A 375 8.47 16.02 -7.54
C ASN A 375 9.40 15.36 -6.49
N ARG A 376 10.28 16.17 -5.90
CA ARG A 376 11.14 15.73 -4.80
C ARG A 376 10.33 15.57 -3.53
N VAL A 377 10.60 14.50 -2.79
CA VAL A 377 9.95 14.20 -1.51
C VAL A 377 10.99 14.03 -0.40
N LYS A 378 10.59 14.31 0.84
CA LYS A 378 11.36 14.03 2.05
C LYS A 378 10.50 13.17 2.97
N ALA A 379 11.08 12.12 3.54
CA ALA A 379 10.42 11.36 4.59
C ALA A 379 10.32 12.21 5.88
N VAL A 380 9.14 12.23 6.48
CA VAL A 380 8.84 12.95 7.72
C VAL A 380 7.94 12.06 8.57
N LYS A 381 8.22 11.95 9.86
CA LYS A 381 7.31 11.31 10.82
C LYS A 381 6.31 12.34 11.32
N THR A 382 5.01 12.08 11.20
CA THR A 382 3.98 13.00 11.70
C THR A 382 3.74 12.82 13.20
N PRO A 383 3.12 13.79 13.90
CA PRO A 383 2.77 13.64 15.31
C PRO A 383 2.00 12.35 15.64
N GLY A 384 1.09 11.91 14.76
CA GLY A 384 0.38 10.62 14.89
C GLY A 384 1.19 9.38 14.51
N GLY A 385 2.52 9.39 14.64
CA GLY A 385 3.39 8.22 14.42
C GLY A 385 3.63 7.81 12.96
N ASN A 386 2.76 8.21 12.03
CA ASN A 386 2.85 7.81 10.62
C ASN A 386 4.10 8.33 9.89
N LEU A 387 4.74 7.46 9.12
CA LEU A 387 5.80 7.83 8.18
C LEU A 387 5.21 8.32 6.88
N VAL A 388 5.51 9.56 6.49
CA VAL A 388 4.91 10.19 5.31
C VAL A 388 5.99 10.81 4.41
N TYR A 389 5.75 10.81 3.09
CA TYR A 389 6.47 11.62 2.13
C TYR A 389 5.86 13.03 2.09
N HIS A 390 6.66 14.03 2.46
CA HIS A 390 6.36 15.44 2.19
C HIS A 390 7.00 15.87 0.89
N TYR A 391 6.20 16.46 0.01
CA TYR A 391 6.73 17.10 -1.19
C TYR A 391 7.56 18.32 -0.80
N GLN A 392 8.80 18.33 -1.24
CA GLN A 392 9.63 19.52 -1.16
C GLN A 392 9.09 20.51 -2.20
N LYS A 393 8.50 21.61 -1.72
CA LYS A 393 8.08 22.70 -2.59
C LYS A 393 9.33 23.18 -3.35
N LYS A 394 9.25 23.23 -4.69
CA LYS A 394 10.30 23.87 -5.50
C LYS A 394 10.63 25.25 -4.93
N PRO A 395 11.93 25.60 -4.79
CA PRO A 395 12.33 26.95 -4.43
C PRO A 395 11.74 27.93 -5.44
N VAL A 396 11.13 28.98 -4.92
CA VAL A 396 10.54 30.06 -5.71
C VAL A 396 11.64 30.98 -6.20
N LYS A 397 11.57 31.39 -7.47
CA LYS A 397 12.49 32.39 -8.02
C LYS A 397 12.01 33.78 -7.62
N ALA A 398 12.96 34.67 -7.28
CA ALA A 398 12.65 36.07 -7.04
C ALA A 398 12.08 36.73 -8.31
N PRO A 399 11.15 37.70 -8.18
CA PRO A 399 10.72 38.53 -9.31
C PRO A 399 11.91 39.22 -9.95
N ARG A 400 11.92 39.28 -11.28
CA ARG A 400 13.02 39.85 -12.05
C ARG A 400 12.65 41.22 -12.61
N CYS A 401 13.64 42.10 -12.72
CA CYS A 401 13.53 43.37 -13.39
C CYS A 401 13.22 43.12 -14.86
N GLY A 402 12.18 43.76 -15.40
CA GLY A 402 11.86 43.55 -16.81
C GLY A 402 12.85 44.18 -17.81
N ASP A 403 13.84 44.97 -17.34
CA ASP A 403 14.83 45.64 -18.20
C ASP A 403 16.11 44.81 -18.23
N CYS A 404 16.76 44.61 -17.07
CA CYS A 404 18.03 43.91 -16.97
C CYS A 404 17.90 42.42 -16.58
N GLY A 405 16.72 41.94 -16.21
CA GLY A 405 16.51 40.55 -15.80
C GLY A 405 17.04 40.19 -14.40
N GLU A 406 17.65 41.12 -13.68
CA GLU A 406 18.16 40.90 -12.31
C GLU A 406 17.03 40.72 -11.29
N ALA A 407 17.32 40.01 -10.19
CA ALA A 407 16.36 39.83 -9.11
C ALA A 407 16.04 41.17 -8.42
N LEU A 408 14.75 41.46 -8.21
CA LEU A 408 14.32 42.67 -7.53
C LEU A 408 14.54 42.54 -6.01
N ALA A 409 15.51 43.29 -5.50
CA ALA A 409 15.80 43.38 -4.08
C ALA A 409 14.57 43.90 -3.28
N GLY A 410 14.35 43.31 -2.10
CA GLY A 410 13.26 43.70 -1.19
C GLY A 410 11.88 43.10 -1.53
N ILE A 411 11.72 42.42 -2.66
CA ILE A 411 10.46 41.75 -3.02
C ILE A 411 10.55 40.26 -2.68
N LYS A 412 9.58 39.75 -1.90
CA LYS A 412 9.54 38.34 -1.51
C LYS A 412 9.41 37.44 -2.74
N ALA A 413 10.25 36.42 -2.85
CA ALA A 413 10.06 35.36 -3.82
C ALA A 413 8.83 34.52 -3.41
N LEU A 414 7.78 34.52 -4.23
CA LEU A 414 6.53 33.79 -3.99
C LEU A 414 6.03 33.17 -5.30
N ARG A 415 5.09 32.22 -5.22
CA ARG A 415 4.45 31.64 -6.42
C ARG A 415 3.43 32.63 -7.01
N PRO A 416 3.13 32.58 -8.32
CA PRO A 416 2.14 33.48 -8.94
C PRO A 416 0.78 33.50 -8.21
N ARG A 417 0.29 32.34 -7.76
CA ARG A 417 -0.96 32.24 -6.99
C ARG A 417 -0.88 32.90 -5.61
N GLU A 418 0.27 32.82 -4.94
CA GLU A 418 0.49 33.48 -3.64
C GLU A 418 0.63 35.00 -3.84
N PHE A 419 1.23 35.43 -4.95
CA PHE A 419 1.28 36.83 -5.33
C PHE A 419 -0.11 37.44 -5.56
N ALA A 420 -1.14 36.66 -5.91
CA ALA A 420 -2.50 37.18 -6.05
C ALA A 420 -3.07 37.65 -4.69
N THR A 421 -2.75 36.94 -3.60
CA THR A 421 -3.39 37.12 -2.29
C THR A 421 -2.62 38.01 -1.31
N VAL A 422 -1.32 38.22 -1.52
CA VAL A 422 -0.53 39.10 -0.63
C VAL A 422 -0.86 40.59 -0.83
N SER A 423 -0.66 41.39 0.21
CA SER A 423 -0.84 42.85 0.17
C SER A 423 0.10 43.53 -0.82
N LYS A 424 -0.30 44.69 -1.37
CA LYS A 424 0.50 45.48 -2.31
C LYS A 424 1.90 45.83 -1.77
N THR A 425 2.00 46.10 -0.47
CA THR A 425 3.27 46.40 0.23
C THR A 425 4.28 45.25 0.18
N LYS A 426 3.83 44.01 0.01
CA LYS A 426 4.71 42.83 -0.14
C LYS A 426 5.10 42.56 -1.60
N LYS A 427 4.44 43.22 -2.56
CA LYS A 427 4.71 43.10 -4.01
C LYS A 427 5.57 44.24 -4.55
N THR A 428 5.80 45.28 -3.74
CA THR A 428 6.40 46.54 -4.17
C THR A 428 7.41 47.04 -3.13
N VAL A 429 8.30 47.92 -3.56
CA VAL A 429 9.23 48.65 -2.69
C VAL A 429 9.00 50.15 -2.86
N SER A 430 9.39 50.97 -1.87
CA SER A 430 9.15 52.42 -1.83
C SER A 430 10.00 53.21 -2.85
N ARG A 431 9.70 53.05 -4.14
CA ARG A 431 10.26 53.82 -5.26
C ARG A 431 9.41 53.68 -6.52
N ALA A 432 9.63 54.56 -7.49
CA ALA A 432 9.04 54.44 -8.82
C ALA A 432 9.34 53.06 -9.44
N TYR A 433 8.31 52.43 -10.02
CA TYR A 433 8.36 51.06 -10.56
C TYR A 433 8.88 49.99 -9.59
N GLY A 434 8.81 50.24 -8.27
CA GLY A 434 9.22 49.31 -7.23
C GLY A 434 8.33 48.08 -7.21
N GLY A 435 8.68 47.06 -7.97
CA GLY A 435 7.78 45.94 -8.31
C GLY A 435 8.07 45.36 -9.69
N SER A 436 8.57 46.20 -10.59
CA SER A 436 8.76 45.85 -12.01
C SER A 436 10.19 46.10 -12.50
N ARG A 437 10.86 47.17 -12.02
CA ARG A 437 12.22 47.55 -12.45
C ARG A 437 13.17 47.63 -11.27
N CYS A 438 14.46 47.35 -11.43
CA CYS A 438 15.47 47.52 -10.36
C CYS A 438 15.83 49.00 -10.17
N ALA A 439 16.49 49.35 -9.06
CA ALA A 439 16.83 50.75 -8.76
C ALA A 439 17.74 51.37 -9.83
N HIS A 440 18.69 50.60 -10.35
CA HIS A 440 19.61 51.02 -11.41
C HIS A 440 18.85 51.36 -12.71
N CYS A 441 17.99 50.46 -13.20
CA CYS A 441 17.21 50.69 -14.42
C CYS A 441 16.23 51.87 -14.29
N VAL A 442 15.66 52.09 -13.09
CA VAL A 442 14.81 53.26 -12.84
C VAL A 442 15.62 54.55 -12.92
N ARG A 443 16.80 54.60 -12.27
CA ARG A 443 17.71 55.75 -12.38
C ARG A 443 18.06 56.03 -13.85
N ASN A 444 18.45 55.01 -14.62
CA ASN A 444 18.82 55.18 -16.03
C ASN A 444 17.66 55.71 -16.87
N ARG A 445 16.41 55.25 -16.60
CA ARG A 445 15.21 55.77 -17.28
C ARG A 445 14.98 57.24 -16.97
N ILE A 446 15.11 57.64 -15.71
CA ILE A 446 14.94 59.04 -15.28
C ILE A 446 16.00 59.92 -15.95
N VAL A 447 17.28 59.52 -15.87
CA VAL A 447 18.39 60.25 -16.49
C VAL A 447 18.19 60.36 -18.00
N ARG A 448 17.83 59.27 -18.67
CA ARG A 448 17.58 59.27 -20.12
C ARG A 448 16.42 60.20 -20.49
N ALA A 449 15.34 60.22 -19.72
CA ALA A 449 14.21 61.11 -19.96
C ALA A 449 14.62 62.58 -19.82
N PHE A 450 15.39 62.90 -18.77
CA PHE A 450 15.92 64.25 -18.56
C PHE A 450 16.80 64.71 -19.74
N LEU A 451 17.77 63.88 -20.14
CA LEU A 451 18.67 64.18 -21.26
C LEU A 451 17.92 64.39 -22.59
N ILE A 452 16.85 63.63 -22.83
CA ILE A 452 16.02 63.79 -24.03
C ILE A 452 15.29 65.14 -24.01
N GLU A 453 14.77 65.57 -22.87
CA GLU A 453 14.11 66.87 -22.76
C GLU A 453 15.11 68.03 -22.92
N GLU A 454 16.29 67.95 -22.30
CA GLU A 454 17.35 68.95 -22.49
C GLU A 454 17.76 69.07 -23.96
N GLN A 455 17.94 67.94 -24.65
CA GLN A 455 18.22 67.94 -26.10
C GLN A 455 17.10 68.59 -26.91
N LYS A 456 15.83 68.41 -26.52
CA LYS A 456 14.70 69.07 -27.19
C LYS A 456 14.72 70.58 -26.96
N ILE A 457 15.04 71.04 -25.75
CA ILE A 457 15.14 72.47 -25.43
C ILE A 457 16.26 73.10 -26.25
N VAL A 458 17.46 72.51 -26.24
CA VAL A 458 18.60 72.98 -27.04
C VAL A 458 18.24 73.05 -28.53
N LYS A 459 17.58 72.02 -29.06
CA LYS A 459 17.11 72.03 -30.46
C LYS A 459 16.08 73.13 -30.77
N ARG A 460 15.25 73.54 -29.81
CA ARG A 460 14.32 74.67 -30.00
C ARG A 460 15.07 76.00 -30.00
N VAL A 461 16.03 76.18 -29.08
CA VAL A 461 16.87 77.38 -29.02
C VAL A 461 17.66 77.57 -30.31
N LEU A 462 18.31 76.51 -30.81
CA LEU A 462 19.06 76.54 -32.08
C LEU A 462 18.18 76.81 -33.32
N LYS A 463 16.87 76.58 -33.24
CA LYS A 463 15.93 76.90 -34.34
C LYS A 463 15.34 78.31 -34.25
N GLY A 464 15.50 78.99 -33.11
CA GLY A 464 15.03 80.35 -32.87
C GLY A 464 16.12 81.41 -33.04
N GLN A 465 17.36 81.00 -33.31
CA GLN A 465 18.46 81.82 -33.84
C GLN A 465 18.48 81.67 -35.36
#